data_AF-X0YWI2-F1
#
_entry.id   AF-X0YWI2-F1
#
_cell.length_a   1.000
_cell.length_b   1.000
_cell.length_c   1.000
_cell.angle_alpha   90.00
_cell.angle_beta   90.00
_cell.angle_gamma   90.00
#
_symmetry.space_group_name_H-M   'P 1'
#
loop_
_entity.id
_entity.type
_entity.pdbx_description
1 polymer ?
#
loop_
_entity_poly.entity_id
_entity_poly.type
_entity_poly.pdbx_seq_one_letter_code
_entity_poly.pdbx_strand_id
1 'polypeptide(L)'
;NGKLYWSVSRSEQFSGIDIDKLPNNPFKATLSGFGITLVKVDVFDKLEWPYWDNIRSPGAIERGEDLYFCRKAIDAGFDIWCDPKVKCNHIRMSGLLSITNEFLNSTKVKEARNG
;
A
#
# COMPACT_ATOMS: atom_id res chain seq x y z
N ASN A 1 -23.80 9.32 -0.57
CA ASN A 1 -22.63 9.61 0.29
C ASN A 1 -21.64 8.45 0.32
N GLY A 2 -21.04 8.08 -0.82
CA GLY A 2 -20.01 7.04 -0.89
C GLY A 2 -18.68 7.64 -1.31
N LYS A 3 -17.77 7.85 -0.35
CA LYS A 3 -16.38 8.21 -0.66
C LYS A 3 -15.62 6.91 -0.92
N LEU A 4 -15.03 6.80 -2.11
CA LEU A 4 -14.02 5.79 -2.40
C LEU A 4 -12.74 6.16 -1.65
N TYR A 5 -12.32 5.28 -0.74
CA TYR A 5 -11.03 5.36 -0.09
C TYR A 5 -10.08 4.41 -0.83
N TRP A 6 -9.26 4.96 -1.71
CA TRP A 6 -8.00 4.34 -2.08
C TRP A 6 -6.91 4.92 -1.19
N SER A 7 -5.88 4.11 -0.94
CA SER A 7 -4.77 4.38 0.00
C SER A 7 -4.44 5.86 0.08
N VAL A 8 -5.01 6.47 1.13
CA VAL A 8 -4.86 7.86 1.55
C VAL A 8 -5.38 8.90 0.54
N SER A 9 -6.66 9.29 0.66
CA SER A 9 -7.09 10.64 0.25
C SER A 9 -6.34 11.66 1.11
N ARG A 10 -5.11 11.98 0.71
CA ARG A 10 -4.30 13.01 1.36
C ARG A 10 -4.84 14.37 0.93
N SER A 11 -4.82 15.34 1.85
CA SER A 11 -5.02 16.75 1.50
C SER A 11 -3.96 17.23 0.50
N GLU A 12 -2.76 16.66 0.57
CA GLU A 12 -1.65 16.91 -0.35
C GLU A 12 -1.48 15.77 -1.34
N GLN A 13 -1.25 16.10 -2.60
CA GLN A 13 -1.01 15.11 -3.64
C GLN A 13 0.23 14.26 -3.31
N PHE A 14 0.10 12.95 -3.40
CA PHE A 14 1.24 12.04 -3.20
C PHE A 14 2.31 12.33 -4.26
N SER A 15 3.51 12.70 -3.80
CA SER A 15 4.71 12.83 -4.62
C SER A 15 5.63 11.67 -4.32
N GLY A 16 5.71 10.71 -5.25
CA GLY A 16 6.65 9.59 -5.16
C GLY A 16 8.08 10.05 -5.39
N ILE A 17 9.04 9.42 -4.72
CA ILE A 17 10.46 9.58 -4.99
C ILE A 17 10.83 8.62 -6.13
N ASP A 18 11.62 9.09 -7.09
CA ASP A 18 12.18 8.25 -8.15
C ASP A 18 13.09 7.16 -7.54
N ILE A 19 13.03 5.93 -8.07
CA ILE A 19 13.83 4.80 -7.59
C ILE A 19 15.33 5.10 -7.61
N ASP A 20 15.79 5.92 -8.55
CA ASP A 20 17.20 6.30 -8.67
C ASP A 20 17.59 7.46 -7.74
N LYS A 21 16.62 8.08 -7.07
CA LYS A 21 16.82 9.12 -6.05
C LYS A 21 16.67 8.59 -4.62
N LEU A 22 16.47 7.28 -4.45
CA LEU A 22 16.43 6.67 -3.13
C LEU A 22 17.81 6.79 -2.42
N PRO A 23 17.84 6.79 -1.08
CA PRO A 23 19.08 6.74 -0.33
C PRO A 23 19.93 5.52 -0.74
N ASN A 24 21.25 5.59 -0.59
CA ASN A 24 22.12 4.43 -0.89
C ASN A 24 22.24 3.43 0.26
N ASN A 25 21.75 3.79 1.45
CA ASN A 25 21.83 2.96 2.65
C ASN A 25 20.44 2.45 3.04
N PRO A 26 20.33 1.26 3.65
CA PRO A 26 19.06 0.78 4.19
C PRO A 26 18.45 1.79 5.17
N PHE A 27 17.13 1.95 5.10
CA PHE A 27 16.40 2.89 5.93
C PHE A 27 15.14 2.25 6.51
N LYS A 28 14.70 2.77 7.66
CA LYS A 28 13.45 2.33 8.30
C LYS A 28 12.26 2.86 7.51
N ALA A 29 11.32 1.98 7.20
CA ALA A 29 10.04 2.33 6.60
C ALA A 29 8.93 2.25 7.66
N THR A 30 7.92 3.12 7.57
CA THR A 30 6.74 3.00 8.45
C THR A 30 5.90 1.79 8.06
N LEU A 31 5.74 1.56 6.76
CA LEU A 31 4.90 0.53 6.16
C LEU A 31 5.55 0.12 4.82
N SER A 32 5.33 -1.12 4.39
CA SER A 32 5.78 -1.62 3.08
C SER A 32 4.68 -2.46 2.44
N GLY A 33 4.68 -2.52 1.10
CA GLY A 33 3.97 -3.56 0.37
C GLY A 33 4.80 -4.85 0.32
N PHE A 34 4.14 -6.01 0.23
CA PHE A 34 4.78 -7.33 0.34
C PHE A 34 5.04 -8.00 -1.02
N GLY A 35 5.04 -7.23 -2.11
CA GLY A 35 5.38 -7.76 -3.43
C GLY A 35 6.75 -8.43 -3.45
N ILE A 36 7.75 -7.80 -2.82
CA ILE A 36 9.09 -8.37 -2.60
C ILE A 36 9.53 -8.00 -1.19
N THR A 37 9.47 -8.98 -0.28
CA THR A 37 9.77 -8.79 1.14
C THR A 37 10.40 -10.07 1.71
N LEU A 38 11.43 -9.90 2.53
CA LEU A 38 12.04 -10.98 3.29
C LEU A 38 11.70 -10.78 4.77
N VAL A 39 11.16 -11.82 5.39
CA VAL A 39 10.79 -11.83 6.81
C VAL A 39 11.62 -12.87 7.53
N LYS A 40 12.26 -12.48 8.64
CA LYS A 40 12.96 -13.43 9.50
C LYS A 40 11.94 -14.35 10.17
N VAL A 41 12.20 -15.65 10.18
CA VAL A 41 11.24 -16.65 10.70
C VAL A 41 10.83 -16.37 12.16
N ASP A 42 11.77 -15.97 13.02
CA ASP A 42 11.53 -15.62 14.43
C ASP A 42 10.47 -14.52 14.63
N VAL A 43 10.16 -13.73 13.60
CA VAL A 43 9.06 -12.75 13.67
C VAL A 43 7.74 -13.49 13.85
N PHE A 44 7.53 -14.60 13.13
CA PHE A 44 6.29 -15.37 13.25
C PHE A 44 6.12 -16.00 14.63
N ASP A 45 7.21 -16.35 15.32
CA ASP A 45 7.15 -16.88 16.68
C ASP A 45 6.68 -15.84 17.72
N LYS A 46 6.73 -14.56 17.37
CA LYS A 46 6.28 -13.43 18.21
C LYS A 46 4.93 -12.87 17.80
N LEU A 47 4.40 -13.27 16.65
CA LEU A 47 3.12 -12.82 16.16
C LEU A 47 2.06 -13.91 16.40
N GLU A 48 0.88 -13.50 16.85
CA GLU A 48 -0.24 -14.44 16.88
C GLU A 48 -0.84 -14.63 15.48
N TRP A 49 -1.52 -15.75 15.24
CA TRP A 49 -2.31 -15.92 14.03
C TRP A 49 -3.61 -15.07 14.12
N PRO A 50 -4.13 -14.48 13.01
CA PRO A 50 -3.58 -14.47 11.65
C PRO A 50 -2.45 -13.46 11.50
N TYR A 51 -1.47 -13.80 10.64
CA TYR A 51 -0.34 -12.91 10.32
C TYR A 51 -0.72 -11.84 9.30
N TRP A 52 -1.54 -12.20 8.31
CA TRP A 52 -2.05 -11.32 7.25
C TRP A 52 -3.56 -11.33 7.27
N ASP A 53 -4.19 -10.16 7.22
CA ASP A 53 -5.63 -10.05 7.13
C ASP A 53 -6.07 -8.73 6.46
N ASN A 54 -7.17 -8.80 5.71
CA ASN A 54 -7.80 -7.63 5.11
C ASN A 54 -8.94 -7.15 6.01
N ILE A 55 -8.71 -6.07 6.75
CA ILE A 55 -9.75 -5.45 7.56
C ILE A 55 -10.67 -4.67 6.61
N ARG A 56 -11.94 -5.08 6.57
CA ARG A 56 -12.97 -4.52 5.69
C ARG A 56 -14.03 -3.81 6.52
N SER A 57 -14.41 -2.63 6.05
CA SER A 57 -15.63 -1.93 6.46
C SER A 57 -16.69 -2.13 5.36
N PRO A 58 -18.00 -1.99 5.64
CA PRO A 58 -19.04 -2.21 4.63
C PRO A 58 -18.78 -1.39 3.35
N GLY A 59 -18.49 -2.08 2.25
CA GLY A 59 -18.21 -1.48 0.94
C GLY A 59 -16.78 -0.99 0.70
N ALA A 60 -15.83 -1.17 1.63
CA ALA A 60 -14.43 -0.74 1.43
C ALA A 60 -13.42 -1.61 2.21
N ILE A 61 -12.22 -1.78 1.66
CA ILE A 61 -11.07 -2.26 2.42
C ILE A 61 -10.53 -1.08 3.23
N GLU A 62 -10.54 -1.21 4.55
CA GLU A 62 -10.02 -0.19 5.46
C GLU A 62 -8.51 -0.35 5.66
N ARG A 63 -8.04 -1.60 5.74
CA ARG A 63 -6.63 -1.95 5.85
C ARG A 63 -6.32 -3.19 5.02
N GLY A 64 -5.40 -3.05 4.08
CA GLY A 64 -4.87 -4.17 3.30
C GLY A 64 -3.98 -5.10 4.15
N GLU A 65 -3.80 -6.32 3.68
CA GLU A 65 -3.06 -7.37 4.38
C GLU A 65 -1.60 -7.00 4.72
N ASP A 66 -0.92 -6.31 3.82
CA ASP A 66 0.46 -5.86 4.02
C ASP A 66 0.57 -4.87 5.18
N LEU A 67 -0.37 -3.92 5.23
CA LEU A 67 -0.44 -2.91 6.28
C LEU A 67 -0.80 -3.54 7.63
N TYR A 68 -1.66 -4.56 7.61
CA TYR A 68 -2.00 -5.34 8.80
C TYR A 68 -0.75 -6.02 9.37
N PHE A 69 0.01 -6.73 8.54
CA PHE A 69 1.22 -7.41 8.98
C PHE A 69 2.28 -6.43 9.50
N CYS A 70 2.58 -5.35 8.74
CA CYS A 70 3.55 -4.33 9.18
C CYS A 70 3.19 -3.77 10.55
N ARG A 71 1.90 -3.46 10.77
CA ARG A 71 1.46 -2.91 12.05
C ARG A 71 1.64 -3.93 13.19
N LYS A 72 1.29 -5.18 12.94
CA LYS A 72 1.44 -6.26 13.92
C LYS A 72 2.91 -6.49 14.30
N ALA A 73 3.81 -6.47 13.32
CA ALA A 73 5.25 -6.56 13.55
C ALA A 73 5.78 -5.38 14.38
N ILE A 74 5.35 -4.15 14.06
CA ILE A 74 5.73 -2.95 14.81
C ILE A 74 5.21 -3.00 16.25
N ASP A 75 3.95 -3.41 16.46
CA ASP A 75 3.35 -3.54 17.79
C ASP A 75 4.04 -4.65 18.62
N ALA A 76 4.63 -5.65 17.97
CA ALA A 76 5.48 -6.67 18.59
C ALA A 76 6.95 -6.24 18.79
N GLY A 77 7.31 -4.99 18.45
CA GLY A 77 8.63 -4.42 18.68
C GLY A 77 9.65 -4.62 17.54
N PHE A 78 9.21 -5.02 16.35
CA PHE A 78 10.08 -5.15 15.18
C PHE A 78 10.08 -3.89 14.31
N ASP A 79 11.22 -3.63 13.69
CA ASP A 79 11.36 -2.58 12.69
C ASP A 79 11.09 -3.12 11.27
N ILE A 80 10.53 -2.28 10.41
CA ILE A 80 10.44 -2.52 8.98
C ILE A 80 11.57 -1.77 8.28
N TRP A 81 12.31 -2.46 7.42
CA TRP A 81 13.47 -1.92 6.70
C TRP A 81 13.28 -2.03 5.19
N CYS A 82 13.77 -1.02 4.47
CA CYS A 82 13.91 -1.03 3.02
C CYS A 82 15.38 -0.99 2.66
N ASP A 83 15.85 -1.96 1.86
CA ASP A 83 17.17 -1.92 1.23
C ASP A 83 17.03 -1.41 -0.22
N PRO A 84 17.41 -0.16 -0.50
CA PRO A 84 17.25 0.45 -1.82
C PRO A 84 18.19 -0.10 -2.89
N LYS A 85 19.18 -0.93 -2.51
CA LYS A 85 20.07 -1.61 -3.47
C LYS A 85 19.39 -2.79 -4.14
N VAL A 86 18.36 -3.36 -3.53
CA VAL A 86 17.59 -4.47 -4.10
C VAL A 86 16.43 -3.90 -4.92
N LYS A 87 16.65 -3.79 -6.23
CA LYS A 87 15.65 -3.28 -7.18
C LYS A 87 14.98 -4.42 -7.94
N CYS A 88 13.68 -4.29 -8.15
CA CYS A 88 12.87 -5.33 -8.77
C CYS A 88 11.63 -4.76 -9.46
N ASN A 89 11.14 -5.47 -10.48
CA ASN A 89 9.90 -5.12 -11.15
C ASN A 89 8.70 -5.79 -10.46
N HIS A 90 7.64 -5.02 -10.19
CA HIS A 90 6.37 -5.54 -9.71
C HIS A 90 5.29 -5.32 -10.76
N ILE A 91 4.86 -6.40 -11.42
CA ILE A 91 3.89 -6.35 -12.52
C ILE A 91 2.49 -6.63 -11.96
N ARG A 92 1.56 -5.70 -12.16
CA ARG A 92 0.13 -5.91 -11.85
C ARG A 92 -0.65 -6.16 -13.13
N MET A 93 -1.57 -7.12 -13.10
CA MET A 93 -2.56 -7.29 -14.16
C MET A 93 -3.79 -6.45 -13.84
N SER A 94 -4.21 -5.60 -14.78
CA SER A 94 -5.47 -4.84 -14.69
C SER A 94 -6.29 -5.11 -15.95
N GLY A 95 -7.58 -5.41 -15.79
CA GLY A 95 -8.48 -5.62 -16.93
C GLY A 95 -8.76 -4.30 -17.66
N LEU A 96 -8.80 -4.34 -19.00
CA LEU A 96 -9.06 -3.17 -19.84
C LEU A 96 -10.37 -2.45 -19.48
N LEU A 97 -11.40 -3.22 -19.11
CA LEU A 97 -12.69 -2.68 -18.66
C LEU A 97 -12.58 -1.90 -17.34
N SER A 98 -11.68 -2.28 -16.43
CA SER A 98 -11.42 -1.53 -15.20
C SER A 98 -10.83 -0.17 -15.53
N ILE A 99 -9.85 -0.16 -16.45
CA ILE A 99 -9.19 1.06 -16.91
C ILE A 99 -10.21 2.01 -17.55
N THR A 100 -11.03 1.53 -18.49
CA THR A 100 -12.04 2.39 -19.14
C THR A 100 -13.09 2.92 -18.16
N ASN A 101 -13.55 2.10 -17.21
CA ASN A 101 -14.48 2.54 -16.18
C ASN A 101 -13.87 3.61 -15.25
N GLU A 102 -12.61 3.46 -14.86
CA GLU A 102 -11.89 4.46 -14.07
C GLU A 102 -11.77 5.80 -14.84
N PHE A 103 -11.39 5.74 -16.12
CA PHE A 103 -11.32 6.94 -16.98
C PHE A 103 -12.67 7.64 -17.10
N LEU A 104 -13.73 6.91 -17.49
CA LEU A 104 -15.08 7.48 -17.67
C LEU A 104 -15.63 8.11 -16.39
N ASN A 105 -15.41 7.45 -15.24
CA ASN A 105 -15.85 7.98 -13.95
C ASN A 105 -15.03 9.21 -13.52
N SER A 106 -13.75 9.27 -13.86
CA SER A 106 -12.90 10.45 -13.56
C SER A 106 -13.31 11.69 -14.36
N THR A 107 -13.80 11.53 -15.60
CA THR A 107 -14.26 12.63 -16.46
C THR A 107 -15.60 13.21 -15.98
N LYS A 108 -16.55 12.36 -15.61
CA LYS A 108 -17.85 12.80 -15.04
C LYS A 108 -17.69 13.63 -13.77
N VAL A 109 -16.72 13.29 -12.91
CA VAL A 109 -16.43 14.06 -11.68
C VAL A 109 -15.83 15.43 -11.99
N LYS A 110 -15.09 15.59 -13.09
CA LYS A 110 -14.56 16.89 -13.52
C LYS A 110 -15.63 17.79 -14.13
N GLU A 111 -16.53 17.23 -14.93
CA GLU A 111 -17.66 17.96 -15.52
C GLU A 111 -18.64 18.47 -14.45
N ALA A 112 -18.93 17.64 -13.43
CA ALA A 112 -19.81 18.02 -12.32
C ALA A 112 -19.21 19.07 -11.35
N ARG A 113 -17.92 19.39 -11.46
CA ARG A 113 -17.22 20.41 -10.64
C ARG A 113 -17.05 21.76 -11.35
N ASN A 114 -17.24 21.79 -12.67
CA ASN A 114 -17.09 22.97 -13.51
C ASN A 114 -18.44 23.53 -14.01
N GLY A 115 -19.56 23.06 -13.44
CA GLY A 115 -20.92 23.52 -13.69
C GLY A 115 -21.58 24.04 -12.43
#